data_AF-A0A7S2DBT2-F1
#
_entry.id   AF-A0A7S2DBT2-F1
#
_cell.length_a   1.000
_cell.length_b   1.000
_cell.length_c   1.000
_cell.angle_alpha   90.00
_cell.angle_beta   90.00
_cell.angle_gamma   90.00
#
_symmetry.space_group_name_H-M   'P 1'
#
loop_
_entity.id
_entity.type
_entity.pdbx_description
1 polymer ?
#
loop_
_entity_poly.entity_id
_entity_poly.type
_entity_poly.pdbx_seq_one_letter_code
_entity_poly.pdbx_strand_id
1 'polypeptide(L)'
;LGLVAITHLPFPKIIASLPQNCVLSASWAMASEVGRACSEIHRGDCPPELVLKIAMAVGRSKTDHPFHAYLASLPEDLPNVTWWPEELLRQLDGTNLGVAARKERREISRQHEAFLPPLIDRYPNIFGDVTLERLQWSCAMYESRRFPARLCFDDTGVTSEETALLKNVGIMLPSLDL
;
A
#
# COMPACT_ATOMS: atom_id res chain seq x y z
N LEU A 1 -12.11 -10.43 5.79
CA LEU A 1 -12.21 -11.91 5.77
C LEU A 1 -11.70 -12.34 7.14
N GLY A 2 -11.38 -13.62 7.36
CA GLY A 2 -10.77 -14.04 8.61
C GLY A 2 -10.30 -15.48 8.54
N LEU A 3 -9.26 -15.81 9.30
CA LEU A 3 -8.74 -17.17 9.42
C LEU A 3 -9.58 -17.95 10.44
N VAL A 4 -10.10 -19.10 10.03
CA VAL A 4 -10.87 -20.01 10.89
C VAL A 4 -10.09 -21.31 11.07
N ALA A 5 -9.90 -21.73 12.32
CA ALA A 5 -9.21 -22.97 12.63
C ALA A 5 -10.08 -24.17 12.20
N ILE A 6 -9.53 -25.02 11.32
CA ILE A 6 -10.19 -26.28 10.90
C ILE A 6 -10.01 -27.41 11.94
N THR A 7 -9.08 -27.24 12.87
CA THR A 7 -8.76 -28.18 13.95
C THR A 7 -8.27 -27.42 15.18
N HIS A 8 -8.24 -28.08 16.35
CA HIS A 8 -7.61 -27.53 17.55
C HIS A 8 -6.13 -27.15 17.30
N LEU A 9 -5.73 -25.95 17.74
CA LEU A 9 -4.37 -25.43 17.61
C LEU A 9 -3.73 -25.29 19.00
N PRO A 10 -2.76 -26.15 19.37
CA PRO A 10 -2.05 -26.01 20.64
C PRO A 10 -1.13 -24.77 20.62
N PHE A 11 -0.82 -24.23 21.79
CA PHE A 11 0.11 -23.09 21.93
C PHE A 11 1.51 -23.54 22.39
N PRO A 12 2.61 -23.06 21.77
CA PRO A 12 2.66 -22.25 20.55
C PRO A 12 2.55 -23.11 19.27
N LYS A 13 1.83 -22.61 18.25
CA LYS A 13 1.80 -23.23 16.92
C LYS A 13 1.84 -22.17 15.82
N ILE A 14 2.72 -22.40 14.84
CA ILE A 14 2.77 -21.61 13.61
C ILE A 14 1.52 -21.93 12.80
N ILE A 15 0.72 -20.91 12.50
CA ILE A 15 -0.54 -21.05 11.74
C ILE A 15 -0.35 -20.82 10.24
N ALA A 16 0.68 -20.07 9.85
CA ALA A 16 1.03 -19.78 8.48
C ALA A 16 2.50 -19.33 8.37
N SER A 17 3.09 -19.50 7.19
CA SER A 17 4.40 -18.99 6.83
C SER A 17 4.35 -18.45 5.41
N LEU A 18 4.92 -17.27 5.17
CA LEU A 18 4.93 -16.63 3.87
C LEU A 18 6.36 -16.57 3.33
N PRO A 19 6.63 -17.06 2.10
CA PRO A 19 7.92 -16.86 1.45
C PRO A 19 8.22 -15.36 1.25
N GLN A 20 9.48 -14.95 1.41
CA GLN A 20 9.86 -13.53 1.31
C GLN A 20 9.57 -12.93 -0.08
N ASN A 21 9.62 -13.73 -1.14
CA ASN A 21 9.26 -13.32 -2.50
C ASN A 21 7.75 -13.11 -2.70
N CYS A 22 6.93 -13.49 -1.73
CA CYS A 22 5.49 -13.20 -1.68
C CYS A 22 5.18 -11.97 -0.82
N VAL A 23 6.18 -11.25 -0.30
CA VAL A 23 5.98 -10.00 0.45
C VAL A 23 5.94 -8.83 -0.54
N LEU A 24 4.88 -8.03 -0.46
CA LEU A 24 4.77 -6.82 -1.27
C LEU A 24 5.27 -5.63 -0.44
N SER A 25 6.47 -5.17 -0.78
CA SER A 25 7.22 -4.13 -0.06
C SER A 25 7.58 -2.94 -0.96
N ALA A 26 8.01 -1.84 -0.36
CA ALA A 26 8.56 -0.71 -1.10
C ALA A 26 9.82 -1.11 -1.89
N SER A 27 10.70 -1.95 -1.34
CA SER A 27 11.88 -2.43 -2.07
C SER A 27 11.51 -3.25 -3.31
N TRP A 28 10.49 -4.12 -3.20
CA TRP A 28 9.96 -4.84 -4.36
C TRP A 28 9.37 -3.88 -5.39
N ALA A 29 8.56 -2.92 -4.95
CA ALA A 29 7.92 -1.95 -5.84
C ALA A 29 8.95 -1.08 -6.57
N MET A 30 10.01 -0.65 -5.88
CA MET A 30 11.13 0.10 -6.48
C MET A 30 11.89 -0.71 -7.54
N ALA A 31 12.04 -2.02 -7.35
CA ALA A 31 12.68 -2.92 -8.31
C ALA A 31 11.77 -3.28 -9.51
N SER A 32 10.46 -3.05 -9.41
CA SER A 32 9.48 -3.36 -10.45
C SER A 32 9.52 -2.39 -11.64
N GLU A 33 8.74 -2.68 -12.68
CA GLU A 33 8.54 -1.77 -13.82
C GLU A 33 8.00 -0.39 -13.37
N VAL A 34 7.08 -0.38 -12.39
CA VAL A 34 6.53 0.84 -11.79
C VAL A 34 7.63 1.66 -11.12
N GLY A 35 8.49 1.02 -10.32
CA GLY A 35 9.58 1.70 -9.62
C GLY A 35 10.65 2.27 -10.54
N ARG A 36 10.98 1.56 -11.63
CA ARG A 36 11.89 2.06 -12.68
C ARG A 36 11.31 3.27 -13.39
N ALA A 37 10.04 3.24 -13.79
CA ALA A 37 9.36 4.37 -14.41
C ALA A 37 9.29 5.59 -13.48
N CYS A 38 8.95 5.39 -12.19
CA CYS A 38 8.98 6.45 -11.18
C CYS A 38 10.38 7.08 -11.04
N SER A 39 11.43 6.24 -10.98
CA SER A 39 12.82 6.71 -10.87
C SER A 39 13.27 7.49 -12.10
N GLU A 40 12.88 7.07 -13.31
CA GLU A 40 13.23 7.76 -14.54
C GLU A 40 12.55 9.13 -14.65
N ILE A 41 11.24 9.19 -14.44
CA ILE A 41 10.44 10.40 -14.62
C ILE A 41 10.68 11.42 -13.51
N HIS A 42 10.71 10.96 -12.26
CA HIS A 42 10.82 11.83 -11.09
C HIS A 42 12.23 11.88 -10.51
N ARG A 43 13.23 11.30 -11.19
CA ARG A 43 14.65 11.31 -10.77
C ARG A 43 14.90 10.85 -9.33
N GLY A 44 14.04 9.94 -8.83
CA GLY A 44 14.10 9.42 -7.46
C GLY A 44 13.33 10.23 -6.42
N ASP A 45 12.67 11.33 -6.80
CA ASP A 45 11.89 12.17 -5.86
C ASP A 45 10.55 11.54 -5.44
N CYS A 46 10.12 10.47 -6.11
CA CYS A 46 8.90 9.75 -5.75
C CYS A 46 9.15 8.87 -4.50
N PRO A 47 8.43 9.11 -3.38
CA PRO A 47 8.66 8.36 -2.15
C PRO A 47 8.45 6.85 -2.36
N PRO A 48 9.31 5.96 -1.82
CA PRO A 48 9.18 4.52 -2.02
C PRO A 48 7.83 3.93 -1.59
N GLU A 49 7.21 4.48 -0.54
CA GLU A 49 5.87 4.09 -0.11
C GLU A 49 4.79 4.48 -1.12
N LEU A 50 4.92 5.65 -1.76
CA LEU A 50 4.01 6.06 -2.83
C LEU A 50 4.20 5.16 -4.07
N VAL A 51 5.44 4.79 -4.40
CA VAL A 51 5.72 3.82 -5.48
C VAL A 51 5.03 2.48 -5.20
N LEU A 52 5.07 2.00 -3.96
CA LEU A 52 4.33 0.81 -3.54
C LEU A 52 2.82 0.95 -3.72
N LYS A 53 2.23 2.06 -3.26
CA LYS A 53 0.80 2.36 -3.42
C LYS A 53 0.40 2.41 -4.91
N ILE A 54 1.20 3.06 -5.76
CA ILE A 54 0.98 3.07 -7.22
C ILE A 54 1.09 1.65 -7.79
N ALA A 55 2.09 0.86 -7.38
CA ALA A 55 2.24 -0.53 -7.84
C ALA A 55 1.04 -1.40 -7.44
N MET A 56 0.46 -1.20 -6.25
CA MET A 56 -0.78 -1.85 -5.83
C MET A 56 -1.96 -1.44 -6.74
N ALA A 57 -2.10 -0.15 -7.06
CA ALA A 57 -3.16 0.34 -7.95
C ALA A 57 -3.05 -0.26 -9.36
N VAL A 58 -1.83 -0.33 -9.92
CA VAL A 58 -1.56 -0.98 -11.21
C VAL A 58 -1.87 -2.47 -11.13
N GLY A 59 -1.32 -3.16 -10.12
CA GLY A 59 -1.39 -4.62 -10.00
C GLY A 59 -2.80 -5.16 -9.78
N ARG A 60 -3.71 -4.37 -9.18
CA ARG A 60 -5.12 -4.78 -9.06
C ARG A 60 -5.80 -5.00 -10.42
N SER A 61 -5.38 -4.30 -11.46
CA SER A 61 -6.06 -4.31 -12.77
C SER A 61 -5.34 -5.13 -13.84
N LYS A 62 -4.07 -5.45 -13.60
CA LYS A 62 -3.22 -6.19 -14.53
C LYS A 62 -3.13 -7.65 -14.14
N THR A 63 -3.75 -8.54 -14.92
CA THR A 63 -3.85 -9.98 -14.62
C THR A 63 -2.50 -10.71 -14.67
N ASP A 64 -1.52 -10.15 -15.38
CA ASP A 64 -0.14 -10.61 -15.46
C ASP A 64 0.74 -10.10 -14.30
N HIS A 65 0.23 -9.20 -13.45
CA HIS A 65 0.97 -8.69 -12.31
C HIS A 65 1.18 -9.80 -11.26
N PRO A 66 2.40 -9.98 -10.71
CA PRO A 66 2.68 -11.08 -9.77
C PRO A 66 1.79 -11.12 -8.53
N PHE A 67 1.30 -9.96 -8.10
CA PHE A 67 0.41 -9.80 -6.96
C PHE A 67 -1.07 -9.62 -7.34
N HIS A 68 -1.45 -9.82 -8.61
CA HIS A 68 -2.82 -9.56 -9.08
C HIS A 68 -3.87 -10.30 -8.27
N ALA A 69 -3.71 -11.62 -8.10
CA ALA A 69 -4.67 -12.45 -7.38
C ALA A 69 -4.90 -11.96 -5.94
N TYR A 70 -3.84 -11.53 -5.26
CA TYR A 70 -3.93 -10.93 -3.94
C TYR A 70 -4.63 -9.57 -3.99
N LEU A 71 -4.18 -8.64 -4.83
CA LEU A 71 -4.71 -7.28 -4.91
C LEU A 71 -6.18 -7.23 -5.35
N ALA A 72 -6.59 -8.14 -6.23
CA ALA A 72 -7.98 -8.31 -6.66
C ALA A 72 -8.87 -8.92 -5.57
N SER A 73 -8.30 -9.70 -4.63
CA SER A 73 -9.05 -10.28 -3.51
C SER A 73 -9.36 -9.28 -2.39
N LEU A 74 -8.67 -8.14 -2.36
CA LEU A 74 -8.87 -7.10 -1.36
C LEU A 74 -10.22 -6.39 -1.57
N PRO A 75 -10.90 -5.93 -0.49
CA PRO A 75 -12.18 -5.24 -0.60
C PRO A 75 -12.15 -4.05 -1.55
N GLU A 76 -13.29 -3.82 -2.20
CA GLU A 76 -13.53 -2.63 -3.01
C GLU A 76 -13.82 -1.41 -2.12
N ASP A 77 -14.55 -1.63 -1.02
CA ASP A 77 -14.90 -0.58 -0.08
C ASP A 77 -13.66 0.01 0.62
N LEU A 78 -13.66 1.32 0.76
CA LEU A 78 -12.61 2.08 1.41
C LEU A 78 -12.83 2.08 2.93
N PRO A 79 -12.01 1.36 3.73
CA PRO A 79 -12.33 1.08 5.13
C PRO A 79 -12.13 2.26 6.08
N ASN A 80 -11.51 3.35 5.64
CA ASN A 80 -11.07 4.43 6.52
C ASN A 80 -11.94 5.68 6.40
N VAL A 81 -11.94 6.50 7.46
CA VAL A 81 -12.73 7.73 7.54
C VAL A 81 -12.33 8.77 6.49
N THR A 82 -11.10 8.72 5.97
CA THR A 82 -10.57 9.63 4.94
C THR A 82 -11.44 9.63 3.69
N TRP A 83 -12.10 8.51 3.40
CA TRP A 83 -12.89 8.32 2.19
C TRP A 83 -14.40 8.34 2.41
N TRP A 84 -14.85 8.70 3.62
CA TRP A 84 -16.27 8.87 3.87
C TRP A 84 -16.87 10.02 3.03
N PRO A 85 -18.17 9.92 2.68
CA PRO A 85 -18.92 11.05 2.14
C PRO A 85 -18.76 12.31 3.00
N GLU A 86 -18.81 13.50 2.39
CA GLU A 86 -18.57 14.76 3.12
C GLU A 86 -19.62 15.00 4.21
N GLU A 87 -20.84 14.52 4.02
CA GLU A 87 -21.92 14.57 5.00
C GLU A 87 -21.55 13.81 6.29
N LEU A 88 -20.87 12.66 6.17
CA LEU A 88 -20.38 11.90 7.32
C LEU A 88 -19.11 12.53 7.91
N LEU A 89 -18.21 13.04 7.07
CA LEU A 89 -17.01 13.75 7.53
C LEU A 89 -17.34 15.01 8.35
N ARG A 90 -18.43 15.70 8.03
CA ARG A 90 -18.94 16.84 8.82
C ARG A 90 -19.27 16.47 10.26
N GLN A 91 -19.65 15.21 10.53
CA GLN A 91 -19.87 14.76 11.91
C GLN A 91 -18.58 14.73 12.74
N LEU A 92 -17.42 14.83 12.09
CA LEU A 92 -16.10 14.90 12.73
C LEU A 92 -15.57 16.34 12.83
N ASP A 93 -16.39 17.36 12.54
CA ASP A 93 -15.97 18.77 12.66
C ASP A 93 -15.61 19.13 14.10
N GLY A 94 -14.51 19.88 14.25
CA GLY A 94 -13.94 20.21 15.55
C GLY A 94 -13.10 19.08 16.18
N THR A 95 -13.01 17.90 15.57
CA THR A 95 -12.16 16.81 16.06
C THR A 95 -10.81 16.76 15.34
N ASN A 96 -9.79 16.24 16.04
CA ASN A 96 -8.47 15.96 15.44
C ASN A 96 -8.58 14.93 14.30
N LEU A 97 -9.51 13.98 14.40
CA LEU A 97 -9.73 12.95 13.39
C LEU A 97 -10.26 13.57 12.08
N GLY A 98 -11.23 14.47 12.15
CA GLY A 98 -11.75 15.18 10.98
C GLY A 98 -10.70 16.04 10.30
N VAL A 99 -9.83 16.71 11.07
CA VAL A 99 -8.69 17.47 10.54
C VAL A 99 -7.70 16.56 9.83
N ALA A 100 -7.32 15.44 10.46
CA ALA A 100 -6.39 14.46 9.91
C ALA A 100 -6.91 13.83 8.61
N ALA A 101 -8.17 13.38 8.59
CA ALA A 101 -8.83 12.80 7.42
C ALA A 101 -8.82 13.75 6.21
N ARG A 102 -9.18 15.03 6.42
CA ARG A 102 -9.17 16.03 5.34
C ARG A 102 -7.76 16.39 4.87
N LYS A 103 -6.79 16.41 5.79
CA LYS A 103 -5.37 16.61 5.44
C LYS A 103 -4.88 15.47 4.54
N GLU A 104 -5.16 14.23 4.92
CA GLU A 104 -4.78 13.04 4.17
C GLU A 104 -5.41 13.03 2.77
N ARG A 105 -6.71 13.33 2.67
CA ARG A 105 -7.41 13.43 1.37
C ARG A 105 -6.73 14.43 0.44
N ARG A 106 -6.40 15.63 0.94
CA ARG A 106 -5.69 16.66 0.16
C ARG A 106 -4.29 16.22 -0.24
N GLU A 107 -3.56 15.56 0.65
CA GLU A 107 -2.21 15.10 0.37
C GLU A 107 -2.20 14.05 -0.73
N ILE A 108 -3.14 13.09 -0.72
CA ILE A 108 -3.25 12.08 -1.76
C ILE A 108 -3.66 12.69 -3.11
N SER A 109 -4.58 13.66 -3.12
CA SER A 109 -4.89 14.42 -4.34
C SER A 109 -3.66 15.15 -4.89
N ARG A 110 -2.88 15.81 -4.01
CA ARG A 110 -1.65 16.50 -4.38
C ARG A 110 -0.60 15.53 -4.95
N GLN A 111 -0.43 14.35 -4.33
CA GLN A 111 0.48 13.32 -4.81
C GLN A 111 0.03 12.77 -6.16
N HIS A 112 -1.26 12.54 -6.36
CA HIS A 112 -1.80 12.14 -7.65
C HIS A 112 -1.44 13.18 -8.73
N GLU A 113 -1.76 14.45 -8.52
CA GLU A 113 -1.49 15.53 -9.46
C GLU A 113 0.00 15.74 -9.74
N ALA A 114 0.86 15.58 -8.72
CA ALA A 114 2.29 15.78 -8.85
C ALA A 114 3.00 14.62 -9.57
N PHE A 115 2.62 13.37 -9.30
CA PHE A 115 3.40 12.21 -9.72
C PHE A 115 2.80 11.42 -10.88
N LEU A 116 1.48 11.32 -11.00
CA LEU A 116 0.85 10.41 -11.97
C LEU A 116 0.79 10.97 -13.41
N PRO A 117 0.45 12.25 -13.67
CA PRO A 117 0.31 12.73 -15.04
C PRO A 117 1.57 12.52 -15.91
N PRO A 118 2.80 12.83 -15.45
CA PRO A 118 4.00 12.56 -16.25
C PRO A 118 4.26 11.07 -16.49
N LEU A 119 3.85 10.20 -15.55
CA LEU A 119 3.95 8.75 -15.70
C LEU A 119 2.95 8.23 -16.72
N ILE A 120 1.72 8.73 -16.71
CA ILE A 120 0.66 8.36 -17.67
C ILE A 120 1.05 8.79 -19.08
N ASP A 121 1.58 10.00 -19.25
CA ASP A 121 2.00 10.53 -20.55
C ASP A 121 3.13 9.68 -21.16
N ARG A 122 4.14 9.32 -20.35
CA ARG A 122 5.29 8.53 -20.82
C ARG A 122 4.98 7.04 -20.98
N TYR A 123 4.22 6.48 -20.05
CA TYR A 123 4.01 5.04 -19.88
C TYR A 123 2.51 4.70 -19.78
N PRO A 124 1.69 5.05 -20.79
CA PRO A 124 0.23 4.86 -20.73
C PRO A 124 -0.17 3.39 -20.59
N ASN A 125 0.62 2.45 -21.12
CA ASN A 125 0.38 1.01 -20.97
C ASN A 125 0.58 0.50 -19.53
N ILE A 126 1.27 1.27 -18.68
CA ILE A 126 1.52 0.92 -17.27
C ILE A 126 0.52 1.64 -16.37
N PHE A 127 0.37 2.95 -16.57
CA PHE A 127 -0.34 3.83 -15.64
C PHE A 127 -1.68 4.34 -16.18
N GLY A 128 -2.05 4.06 -17.43
CA GLY A 128 -3.22 4.64 -18.09
C GLY A 128 -4.53 4.41 -17.35
N ASP A 129 -4.63 3.31 -16.60
CA ASP A 129 -5.81 3.01 -15.80
C ASP A 129 -5.68 3.44 -14.33
N VAL A 130 -4.60 4.10 -13.90
CA VAL A 130 -4.40 4.51 -12.50
C VAL A 130 -5.06 5.87 -12.27
N THR A 131 -6.36 5.83 -11.95
CA THR A 131 -7.14 7.02 -11.57
C THR A 131 -6.86 7.46 -10.13
N LEU A 132 -7.31 8.65 -9.76
CA LEU A 132 -7.30 9.11 -8.36
C LEU A 132 -8.02 8.10 -7.45
N GLU A 133 -9.20 7.61 -7.83
CA GLU A 133 -9.97 6.63 -7.06
C GLU A 133 -9.18 5.35 -6.79
N ARG A 134 -8.42 4.87 -7.77
CA ARG A 134 -7.57 3.68 -7.58
C ARG A 134 -6.36 3.95 -6.70
N LEU A 135 -5.78 5.15 -6.78
CA LEU A 135 -4.75 5.54 -5.83
C LEU A 135 -5.33 5.62 -4.41
N GLN A 136 -6.50 6.23 -4.24
CA GLN A 136 -7.21 6.29 -2.95
C GLN A 136 -7.48 4.88 -2.40
N TRP A 137 -7.94 3.96 -3.25
CA TRP A 137 -8.09 2.55 -2.93
C TRP A 137 -6.79 1.92 -2.44
N SER A 138 -5.70 2.10 -3.18
CA SER A 138 -4.40 1.52 -2.80
C SER A 138 -3.89 2.06 -1.46
N CYS A 139 -4.07 3.36 -1.22
CA CYS A 139 -3.75 3.99 0.07
C CYS A 139 -4.62 3.41 1.19
N ALA A 140 -5.93 3.27 0.97
CA ALA A 140 -6.84 2.75 1.99
C ALA A 140 -6.53 1.29 2.36
N MET A 141 -6.25 0.46 1.36
CA MET A 141 -5.85 -0.93 1.58
C MET A 141 -4.51 -1.01 2.30
N TYR A 142 -3.54 -0.21 1.86
CA TYR A 142 -2.23 -0.17 2.50
C TYR A 142 -2.33 0.25 3.98
N GLU A 143 -3.00 1.35 4.30
CA GLU A 143 -3.09 1.83 5.69
C GLU A 143 -3.86 0.87 6.61
N SER A 144 -4.82 0.12 6.08
CA SER A 144 -5.65 -0.80 6.88
C SER A 144 -5.06 -2.20 7.06
N ARG A 145 -4.10 -2.61 6.21
CA ARG A 145 -3.60 -4.00 6.14
C ARG A 145 -2.09 -4.13 6.26
N ARG A 146 -1.33 -3.02 6.19
CA ARG A 146 0.12 -3.09 6.27
C ARG A 146 0.59 -3.57 7.63
N PHE A 147 1.63 -4.37 7.59
CA PHE A 147 2.41 -4.76 8.75
C PHE A 147 3.67 -3.89 8.83
N PRO A 148 4.20 -3.63 10.03
CA PRO A 148 5.50 -2.97 10.18
C PRO A 148 6.60 -3.75 9.44
N ALA A 149 7.42 -3.08 8.61
CA ALA A 149 8.46 -3.76 7.83
C ALA A 149 9.47 -4.54 8.70
N ARG A 150 9.67 -4.12 9.95
CA ARG A 150 10.51 -4.83 10.94
C ARG A 150 10.13 -6.30 11.15
N LEU A 151 8.89 -6.71 10.83
CA LEU A 151 8.47 -8.11 10.94
C LEU A 151 9.09 -9.03 9.87
N CYS A 152 9.70 -8.47 8.82
CA CYS A 152 10.40 -9.23 7.78
C CYS A 152 11.91 -9.31 8.00
N PHE A 153 12.44 -8.78 9.10
CA PHE A 153 13.87 -8.84 9.41
C PHE A 153 14.05 -9.60 10.72
N ASP A 154 14.93 -10.60 10.71
CA ASP A 154 15.41 -11.20 11.95
C ASP A 154 16.29 -10.18 12.69
N ASP A 155 16.18 -10.10 14.01
CA ASP A 155 16.90 -9.17 14.91
C ASP A 155 18.45 -9.24 14.82
N THR A 156 19.00 -10.06 13.93
CA THR A 156 20.43 -10.42 13.88
C THR A 156 21.28 -9.57 12.93
N GLY A 157 20.79 -8.47 12.34
CA GLY A 157 21.65 -7.73 11.40
C GLY A 157 21.24 -6.35 10.90
N VAL A 158 20.18 -5.72 11.42
CA VAL A 158 19.76 -4.40 10.94
C VAL A 158 20.47 -3.30 11.74
N THR A 159 21.16 -2.39 11.05
CA THR A 159 21.81 -1.25 11.70
C THR A 159 20.77 -0.24 12.23
N SER A 160 21.15 0.55 13.24
CA SER A 160 20.27 1.53 13.90
C SER A 160 19.64 2.56 12.93
N GLU A 161 20.33 2.90 11.83
CA GLU A 161 19.87 3.84 10.80
C GLU A 161 18.88 3.21 9.81
N GLU A 162 19.14 1.99 9.34
CA GLU A 162 18.19 1.23 8.52
C GLU A 162 16.88 0.97 9.27
N THR A 163 16.98 0.74 10.57
CA THR A 163 15.83 0.59 11.46
C THR A 163 14.96 1.86 11.52
N ALA A 164 15.55 3.06 11.41
CA ALA A 164 14.82 4.33 11.46
C ALA A 164 14.04 4.61 10.16
N LEU A 165 14.60 4.27 8.99
CA LEU A 165 13.91 4.33 7.69
C LEU A 165 12.79 3.28 7.59
N LEU A 166 13.00 2.09 8.16
CA LEU A 166 12.02 1.00 8.16
C LEU A 166 10.89 1.16 9.20
N LYS A 167 11.01 2.10 10.15
CA LYS A 167 9.99 2.32 11.19
C LYS A 167 8.65 2.82 10.63
N ASN A 168 8.67 3.53 9.51
CA ASN A 168 7.48 4.20 8.95
C ASN A 168 6.94 3.54 7.68
N VAL A 169 7.71 2.63 7.07
CA VAL A 169 7.28 1.90 5.88
C VAL A 169 6.68 0.57 6.31
N GLY A 170 5.42 0.37 5.97
CA GLY A 170 4.76 -0.91 6.09
C GLY A 170 4.92 -1.79 4.84
N ILE A 171 4.68 -3.08 5.02
CA ILE A 171 4.68 -4.13 4.01
C ILE A 171 3.31 -4.79 3.96
N MET A 172 2.93 -5.32 2.81
CA MET A 172 1.73 -6.14 2.69
C MET A 172 2.14 -7.61 2.71
N LEU A 173 1.39 -8.42 3.47
CA LEU A 173 1.63 -9.84 3.66
C LEU A 173 0.44 -10.62 3.13
N PRO A 174 0.40 -10.94 1.82
CA PRO A 174 -0.68 -11.70 1.22
C PRO A 174 -1.08 -12.93 2.04
N SER A 175 -2.37 -13.10 2.27
CA SER A 175 -2.98 -14.18 3.06
C SER A 175 -2.86 -14.06 4.58
N LEU A 176 -1.99 -13.18 5.11
CA LEU A 176 -1.87 -12.92 6.55
C LEU A 176 -2.67 -11.70 7.00
N ASP A 177 -3.11 -10.88 6.05
CA ASP A 177 -3.86 -9.64 6.27
C ASP A 177 -5.37 -9.80 6.02
N LEU A 178 -5.91 -11.02 6.12
CA LEU A 178 -7.30 -11.39 5.76
C LEU A 178 -8.37 -10.93 6.76
#